data_AF-A0A645FP16-F1
#
_entry.id   AF-A0A645FP16-F1
#
_cell.length_a   1.000
_cell.length_b   1.000
_cell.length_c   1.000
_cell.angle_alpha   90.00
_cell.angle_beta   90.00
_cell.angle_gamma   90.00
#
_symmetry.space_group_name_H-M   'P 1'
#
loop_
_entity.id
_entity.type
_entity.pdbx_description
1 polymer ?
#
loop_
_entity_poly.entity_id
_entity_poly.type
_entity_poly.pdbx_seq_one_letter_code
_entity_poly.pdbx_strand_id
1 'polypeptide(L)'
;MGFLDLSEDETQKIHKWAKQGITVLWTDGGGTYKYYDNREDYIDKFKQFSDTQLRDIFKNAGVHIYLNSGDLFYIGRNWLCVHSVFGGNKTINLPFSAEVINAKNDKVYSNLTNNIEINMEAKSTVLFRLNPR
;
A
#
# COMPACT_ATOMS: atom_id res chain seq x y z
N MET A 1 -17.84 15.53 -9.10
CA MET A 1 -18.96 14.82 -8.45
C MET A 1 -18.80 13.35 -8.82
N GLY A 2 -18.83 12.44 -7.84
CA GLY A 2 -18.69 11.00 -8.08
C GLY A 2 -19.93 10.41 -8.77
N PHE A 3 -19.81 9.19 -9.27
CA PHE A 3 -20.95 8.41 -9.77
C PHE A 3 -21.81 8.02 -8.57
N LEU A 4 -22.98 8.65 -8.45
CA LEU A 4 -23.92 8.43 -7.34
C LEU A 4 -24.59 7.06 -7.44
N ASP A 5 -24.74 6.54 -8.65
CA ASP A 5 -25.31 5.24 -8.95
C ASP A 5 -24.47 4.53 -10.01
N LEU A 6 -24.47 3.19 -9.99
CA LEU A 6 -23.92 2.36 -11.06
C LEU A 6 -25.02 1.97 -12.03
N SER A 7 -24.72 2.01 -13.33
CA SER A 7 -25.58 1.38 -14.34
C SER A 7 -25.58 -0.16 -14.20
N GLU A 8 -26.57 -0.81 -14.81
CA GLU A 8 -26.64 -2.28 -14.86
C GLU A 8 -25.38 -2.86 -15.51
N ASP A 9 -24.90 -2.25 -16.59
CA ASP A 9 -23.69 -2.68 -17.30
C ASP A 9 -22.43 -2.57 -16.43
N GLU A 10 -22.30 -1.51 -15.63
CA GLU A 10 -21.17 -1.35 -14.70
C GLU A 10 -21.23 -2.36 -13.57
N THR A 11 -22.43 -2.59 -13.02
CA THR A 11 -22.67 -3.58 -11.97
C THR A 11 -22.30 -4.99 -12.44
N GLN A 12 -22.73 -5.37 -13.65
CA GLN A 12 -22.37 -6.65 -14.25
C GLN A 12 -20.86 -6.79 -14.47
N LYS A 13 -20.16 -5.73 -14.89
CA LYS A 13 -18.70 -5.73 -15.04
C LYS A 13 -18.00 -5.93 -13.70
N ILE A 14 -18.44 -5.24 -12.66
CA ILE A 14 -17.87 -5.37 -11.31
C ILE A 14 -18.03 -6.80 -10.79
N HIS A 15 -19.21 -7.41 -10.91
CA HIS A 15 -19.39 -8.81 -10.51
C HIS A 15 -18.55 -9.78 -11.33
N LYS A 16 -18.37 -9.51 -12.64
CA LYS A 16 -17.46 -10.31 -13.48
C LYS A 16 -16.01 -10.22 -12.99
N TRP A 17 -15.53 -9.02 -12.64
CA TRP A 17 -14.20 -8.81 -12.10
C TRP A 17 -14.01 -9.45 -10.72
N ALA A 18 -15.00 -9.36 -9.84
CA ALA A 18 -14.96 -10.01 -8.53
C ALA A 18 -14.82 -11.54 -8.64
N LYS A 19 -15.48 -12.17 -9.62
CA LYS A 19 -15.31 -13.61 -9.94
C LYS A 19 -13.92 -13.96 -10.49
N GLN A 20 -13.20 -12.98 -11.02
CA GLN A 20 -11.81 -13.13 -11.48
C GLN A 20 -10.78 -12.84 -10.38
N GLY A 21 -11.23 -12.60 -9.14
CA GLY A 21 -10.36 -12.27 -8.01
C GLY A 21 -9.94 -10.79 -7.95
N ILE A 22 -10.54 -9.94 -8.78
CA ILE A 22 -10.27 -8.49 -8.76
C ILE A 22 -11.15 -7.84 -7.68
N THR A 23 -10.50 -7.10 -6.78
CA THR A 23 -11.21 -6.30 -5.77
C THR A 23 -11.59 -4.93 -6.34
N VAL A 24 -12.85 -4.54 -6.18
CA VAL A 24 -13.35 -3.21 -6.55
C VAL A 24 -13.90 -2.51 -5.32
N LEU A 25 -13.47 -1.25 -5.12
CA LEU A 25 -14.08 -0.33 -4.18
C LEU A 25 -14.88 0.71 -4.98
N TRP A 26 -16.16 0.85 -4.67
CA TRP A 26 -17.01 1.92 -5.21
C TRP A 26 -17.63 2.70 -4.06
N THR A 27 -17.45 4.01 -4.08
CA THR A 27 -17.95 4.91 -3.03
C THR A 27 -19.04 5.81 -3.63
N ASP A 28 -20.22 5.78 -3.02
CA ASP A 28 -21.35 6.63 -3.38
C ASP A 28 -21.58 7.72 -2.31
N GLY A 29 -22.76 8.34 -2.32
CA GLY A 29 -23.14 9.33 -1.31
C GLY A 29 -23.43 8.75 0.08
N GLY A 30 -23.69 7.45 0.18
CA GLY A 30 -24.03 6.75 1.42
C GLY A 30 -22.82 6.10 2.11
N GLY A 31 -21.90 5.54 1.34
CA GLY A 31 -20.80 4.74 1.86
C GLY A 31 -19.90 4.14 0.80
N THR A 32 -19.18 3.07 1.14
CA THR A 32 -18.31 2.33 0.21
C THR A 32 -18.71 0.87 0.12
N TYR A 33 -18.95 0.41 -1.10
CA TYR A 33 -19.13 -0.98 -1.47
C TYR A 33 -17.77 -1.59 -1.80
N LYS A 34 -17.54 -2.80 -1.29
CA LYS A 34 -16.34 -3.59 -1.55
C LYS A 34 -16.77 -4.91 -2.20
N TYR A 35 -16.42 -5.07 -3.46
CA TYR A 35 -16.67 -6.28 -4.25
C TYR A 35 -15.38 -7.08 -4.36
N TYR A 36 -15.37 -8.33 -3.91
CA TYR A 36 -14.18 -9.19 -3.88
C TYR A 36 -14.58 -10.64 -3.66
N ASP A 37 -13.84 -11.60 -4.21
CA ASP A 37 -14.05 -13.03 -3.94
C ASP A 37 -15.54 -13.47 -4.05
N ASN A 38 -16.22 -12.97 -5.09
CA ASN A 38 -17.65 -13.17 -5.33
C ASN A 38 -18.59 -12.79 -4.14
N ARG A 39 -18.13 -11.87 -3.29
CA ARG A 39 -18.83 -11.26 -2.14
C ARG A 39 -18.95 -9.75 -2.32
N GLU A 40 -19.87 -9.18 -1.58
CA GLU A 40 -20.13 -7.75 -1.51
C GLU A 40 -20.32 -7.36 -0.05
N ASP A 41 -19.54 -6.38 0.41
CA ASP A 41 -19.69 -5.76 1.72
C ASP A 41 -19.99 -4.26 1.53
N TYR A 42 -20.84 -3.71 2.40
CA TYR A 42 -21.11 -2.28 2.48
C TYR A 42 -20.54 -1.68 3.77
N ILE A 43 -19.89 -0.54 3.66
CA ILE A 43 -19.33 0.22 4.79
C ILE A 43 -20.08 1.54 4.87
N ASP A 44 -20.87 1.68 5.94
CA ASP A 44 -21.75 2.82 6.18
C ASP A 44 -20.96 4.10 6.50
N LYS A 45 -21.45 5.21 5.92
CA LYS A 45 -20.90 6.58 5.96
C LYS A 45 -19.57 6.68 5.24
N PHE A 46 -19.27 7.87 4.70
CA PHE A 46 -17.93 8.24 4.22
C PHE A 46 -16.96 8.29 5.41
N LYS A 47 -16.64 7.12 5.97
CA LYS A 47 -15.68 6.96 7.04
C LYS A 47 -14.36 6.72 6.33
N GLN A 48 -13.42 7.64 6.53
CA GLN A 48 -12.06 7.47 6.05
C GLN A 48 -11.56 6.11 6.56
N PHE A 49 -11.20 5.22 5.64
CA PHE A 49 -10.61 3.94 6.00
C PHE A 49 -9.36 4.19 6.84
N SER A 50 -9.20 3.44 7.93
CA SER A 50 -7.92 3.43 8.64
C SER A 50 -6.83 2.87 7.72
N ASP A 51 -5.58 3.21 8.03
CA ASP A 51 -4.41 2.66 7.35
C ASP A 51 -4.40 1.12 7.39
N THR A 52 -4.81 0.53 8.51
CA THR A 52 -4.93 -0.91 8.70
C THR A 52 -6.01 -1.50 7.80
N GLN A 53 -7.19 -0.88 7.71
CA GLN A 53 -8.26 -1.34 6.83
C GLN A 53 -7.85 -1.30 5.35
N LEU A 54 -7.21 -0.21 4.91
CA LEU A 54 -6.70 -0.12 3.54
C LEU A 54 -5.63 -1.19 3.26
N ARG A 55 -4.71 -1.39 4.21
CA ARG A 55 -3.64 -2.39 4.09
C ARG A 55 -4.21 -3.80 3.93
N ASP A 56 -5.23 -4.14 4.71
CA ASP A 56 -5.90 -5.45 4.61
C ASP A 56 -6.61 -5.62 3.27
N ILE A 57 -7.30 -4.59 2.78
CA ILE A 57 -7.92 -4.60 1.44
C ILE A 57 -6.87 -4.84 0.35
N PHE A 58 -5.77 -4.08 0.37
CA PHE A 58 -4.71 -4.21 -0.62
C PHE A 58 -4.00 -5.55 -0.55
N LYS A 59 -3.70 -6.04 0.65
CA LYS A 59 -3.10 -7.36 0.87
C LYS A 59 -3.98 -8.48 0.32
N ASN A 60 -5.29 -8.43 0.60
CA ASN A 60 -6.24 -9.42 0.09
C ASN A 60 -6.42 -9.34 -1.43
N ALA A 61 -6.20 -8.15 -2.02
CA ALA A 61 -6.16 -7.95 -3.46
C ALA A 61 -4.82 -8.35 -4.12
N GLY A 62 -3.87 -8.93 -3.37
CA GLY A 62 -2.57 -9.37 -3.88
C GLY A 62 -1.56 -8.24 -4.10
N VAL A 63 -1.83 -7.03 -3.60
CA VAL A 63 -0.88 -5.90 -3.66
C VAL A 63 0.24 -6.13 -2.64
N HIS A 64 1.47 -5.91 -3.08
CA HIS A 64 2.65 -6.04 -2.21
C HIS A 64 2.65 -4.98 -1.10
N ILE A 65 2.85 -5.41 0.15
CA ILE A 65 2.91 -4.52 1.31
C ILE A 65 4.37 -4.33 1.73
N TYR A 66 4.90 -3.14 1.48
CA TYR A 66 6.27 -2.80 1.84
C TYR A 66 6.47 -2.59 3.35
N LEU A 67 5.49 -1.97 4.02
CA LEU A 67 5.60 -1.53 5.40
C LEU A 67 4.26 -1.72 6.14
N ASN A 68 4.32 -2.20 7.38
CA ASN A 68 3.13 -2.44 8.22
C ASN A 68 2.87 -1.34 9.26
N SER A 69 3.83 -0.45 9.52
CA SER A 69 3.77 0.53 10.60
C SER A 69 2.90 1.77 10.32
N GLY A 70 2.32 1.87 9.13
CA GLY A 70 1.45 3.01 8.74
C GLY A 70 2.20 4.29 8.38
N ASP A 71 3.54 4.28 8.37
CA ASP A 71 4.31 5.43 7.93
C ASP A 71 4.17 5.69 6.43
N LEU A 72 4.36 6.96 6.05
CA LEU A 72 4.40 7.37 4.67
C LEU A 72 5.66 6.79 4.01
N PHE A 73 5.47 6.12 2.88
CA PHE A 73 6.58 5.66 2.07
C PHE A 73 6.34 5.97 0.59
N TYR A 74 7.44 6.06 -0.14
CA TYR A 74 7.45 6.11 -1.59
C TYR A 74 8.50 5.13 -2.10
N ILE A 75 8.13 4.31 -3.08
CA ILE A 75 9.06 3.43 -3.77
C ILE A 75 8.85 3.52 -5.27
N GLY A 76 9.94 3.64 -6.02
CA GLY A 76 9.90 3.67 -7.48
C GLY A 76 11.15 4.29 -8.06
N ARG A 77 11.46 3.95 -9.33
CA ARG A 77 12.64 4.45 -10.05
C ARG A 77 13.95 4.30 -9.25
N ASN A 78 14.14 3.15 -8.60
CA ASN A 78 15.33 2.84 -7.78
C ASN A 78 15.48 3.70 -6.51
N TRP A 79 14.39 4.33 -6.04
CA TRP A 79 14.38 5.08 -4.78
C TRP A 79 13.38 4.48 -3.80
N LEU A 80 13.76 4.50 -2.52
CA LEU A 80 12.91 4.19 -1.38
C LEU A 80 13.02 5.32 -0.36
N CYS A 81 11.89 5.95 -0.05
CA CYS A 81 11.78 6.99 0.95
C CYS A 81 10.79 6.55 2.02
N VAL A 82 11.14 6.74 3.29
CA VAL A 82 10.24 6.52 4.42
C VAL A 82 10.27 7.77 5.30
N HIS A 83 9.09 8.31 5.60
CA HIS A 83 8.90 9.40 6.54
C HIS A 83 8.08 8.91 7.73
N SER A 84 8.65 8.99 8.93
CA SER A 84 8.00 8.53 10.15
C SER A 84 7.65 9.68 11.07
N VAL A 85 6.37 9.77 11.45
CA VAL A 85 5.90 10.76 12.43
C VAL A 85 6.34 10.37 13.84
N PHE A 86 6.24 9.08 14.17
CA PHE A 86 6.46 8.57 15.53
C PHE A 86 7.85 7.97 15.75
N GLY A 87 8.59 7.65 14.69
CA GLY A 87 9.90 7.00 14.80
C GLY A 87 9.78 5.54 15.23
N GLY A 88 10.89 5.00 15.76
CA GLY A 88 11.06 3.60 16.16
C GLY A 88 11.48 2.68 15.02
N ASN A 89 11.53 1.38 15.30
CA ASN A 89 11.96 0.36 14.34
C ASN A 89 10.94 0.20 13.19
N LYS A 90 11.46 0.06 11.97
CA LYS A 90 10.71 -0.17 10.74
C LYS A 90 11.34 -1.33 10.00
N THR A 91 10.48 -2.22 9.50
CA THR A 91 10.89 -3.35 8.66
C THR A 91 10.23 -3.19 7.31
N ILE A 92 11.04 -2.97 6.27
CA ILE A 92 10.58 -2.77 4.89
C ILE A 92 10.87 -4.05 4.12
N ASN A 93 9.82 -4.65 3.55
CA ASN A 93 9.92 -5.85 2.73
C ASN A 93 9.87 -5.48 1.25
N LEU A 94 10.91 -5.82 0.51
CA LEU A 94 10.98 -5.67 -0.94
C LEU A 94 10.50 -6.96 -1.62
N PRO A 95 9.79 -6.87 -2.77
CA PRO A 95 9.41 -8.05 -3.55
C PRO A 95 10.57 -8.62 -4.37
N PHE A 96 11.78 -8.04 -4.24
CA PHE A 96 13.01 -8.42 -4.93
C PHE A 96 14.21 -8.20 -4.00
N SER A 97 15.34 -8.83 -4.31
CA SER A 97 16.61 -8.54 -3.63
C SER A 97 17.29 -7.34 -4.28
N ALA A 98 17.83 -6.44 -3.47
CA ALA A 98 18.56 -5.27 -3.94
C ALA A 98 19.76 -4.96 -3.05
N GLU A 99 20.76 -4.31 -3.64
CA GLU A 99 21.72 -3.52 -2.88
C GLU A 99 21.05 -2.23 -2.44
N VAL A 100 21.23 -1.87 -1.16
CA VAL A 100 20.58 -0.74 -0.51
C VAL A 100 21.66 0.25 -0.10
N ILE A 101 21.56 1.49 -0.58
CA ILE A 101 22.56 2.53 -0.36
C ILE A 101 21.89 3.72 0.32
N ASN A 102 22.44 4.18 1.45
CA ASN A 102 21.94 5.37 2.13
C ASN A 102 22.26 6.61 1.29
N ALA A 103 21.23 7.30 0.82
CA ALA A 103 21.37 8.41 -0.12
C ALA A 103 21.99 9.67 0.50
N LYS A 104 22.03 9.77 1.83
CA LYS A 104 22.61 10.94 2.52
C LYS A 104 24.14 10.92 2.53
N ASN A 105 24.75 9.72 2.55
CA ASN A 105 26.19 9.56 2.74
C ASN A 105 26.83 8.57 1.76
N ASP A 106 26.06 8.08 0.78
CA ASP A 106 26.44 7.09 -0.23
C ASP A 106 27.04 5.79 0.33
N LYS A 107 26.83 5.50 1.62
CA LYS A 107 27.29 4.26 2.23
C LYS A 107 26.33 3.13 1.88
N VAL A 108 26.90 1.99 1.49
CA VAL A 108 26.15 0.75 1.35
C VAL A 108 25.57 0.37 2.71
N TYR A 109 24.25 0.33 2.77
CA TYR A 109 23.48 -0.10 3.93
C TYR A 109 23.41 -1.63 3.98
N SER A 110 23.16 -2.26 2.83
CA SER A 110 23.24 -3.71 2.65
C SER A 110 23.63 -4.04 1.21
N ASN A 111 24.50 -5.03 1.02
CA ASN A 111 24.97 -5.43 -0.31
C ASN A 111 23.92 -6.21 -1.11
N LEU A 112 23.04 -6.94 -0.43
CA LEU A 112 21.96 -7.72 -1.05
C LEU A 112 20.94 -8.10 0.02
N THR A 113 19.74 -7.55 -0.07
CA THR A 113 18.64 -7.92 0.82
C THR A 113 17.29 -7.67 0.17
N ASN A 114 16.26 -8.41 0.61
CA ASN A 114 14.86 -8.09 0.37
C ASN A 114 14.16 -7.58 1.64
N ASN A 115 14.88 -7.44 2.75
CA ASN A 115 14.37 -6.97 4.02
C ASN A 115 15.31 -5.88 4.59
N ILE A 116 14.75 -4.71 4.85
CA ILE A 116 15.49 -3.55 5.36
C ILE A 116 14.94 -3.20 6.74
N GLU A 117 15.78 -3.29 7.77
CA GLU A 117 15.42 -2.89 9.12
C GLU A 117 16.07 -1.55 9.44
N ILE A 118 15.30 -0.52 9.78
CA ILE A 118 15.84 0.79 10.18
C ILE A 118 15.23 1.24 11.51
N ASN A 119 16.05 1.84 12.36
CA ASN A 119 15.56 2.61 13.50
C ASN A 119 15.48 4.09 13.08
N MET A 120 14.31 4.68 13.24
CA MET A 120 14.05 6.07 12.86
C MET A 120 13.76 6.94 14.08
N GLU A 121 14.25 8.16 14.08
CA GLU A 121 13.79 9.18 15.03
C GLU A 121 12.38 9.65 14.67
N ALA A 122 11.65 10.17 15.65
CA ALA A 122 10.34 10.78 15.40
C ALA A 122 10.48 12.00 14.47
N LYS A 123 9.49 12.20 13.59
CA LYS A 123 9.44 13.29 12.60
C LYS A 123 10.66 13.34 11.68
N SER A 124 11.16 12.18 11.25
CA SER A 124 12.34 12.06 10.41
C SER A 124 12.05 11.36 9.09
N THR A 125 12.93 11.59 8.11
CA THR A 125 12.87 10.96 6.78
C THR A 125 14.19 10.26 6.49
N VAL A 126 14.11 9.04 5.96
CA VAL A 126 15.26 8.30 5.43
C VAL A 126 15.05 8.06 3.95
N LEU A 127 16.14 8.19 3.17
CA LEU A 127 16.16 7.98 1.73
C LEU A 127 17.24 6.95 1.39
N PHE A 128 16.84 5.93 0.62
CA PHE A 128 17.72 4.91 0.07
C PHE A 128 17.65 4.90 -1.46
N ARG A 129 18.79 4.66 -2.08
CA ARG A 129 18.86 4.18 -3.46
C ARG A 129 18.86 2.65 -3.45
N LEU A 130 18.03 2.05 -4.29
CA LEU A 130 17.90 0.61 -4.46
C LEU A 130 18.50 0.22 -5.81
N ASN A 131 19.44 -0.72 -5.81
CA ASN A 131 19.96 -1.33 -7.03
C ASN A 131 19.49 -2.80 -7.07
N PRO A 132 18.37 -3.10 -7.76
CA PRO A 132 17.89 -4.47 -7.90
C PRO A 132 18.94 -5.36 -8.58
N ARG A 133 19.04 -6.62 -8.15
CA ARG A 133 19.93 -7.62 -8.75
C ARG A 133 19.16 -8.85 -9.20
#